data_AF-A0A7S3RQF6-F1
#
_entry.id   AF-A0A7S3RQF6-F1
#
_cell.length_a   1.000
_cell.length_b   1.000
_cell.length_c   1.000
_cell.angle_alpha   90.00
_cell.angle_beta   90.00
_cell.angle_gamma   90.00
#
_symmetry.space_group_name_H-M   'P 1'
#
loop_
_entity.id
_entity.type
_entity.pdbx_description
1 polymer ?
#
loop_
_entity_poly.entity_id
_entity_poly.type
_entity_poly.pdbx_seq_one_letter_code
_entity_poly.pdbx_strand_id
1 'polypeptide(L)'
;ENLLKEARKEVASRFTGFKMIAHVMVGEPAADFKKKQQELVLKAKQEAADIAFKLKKAEEKRKKLVEKRTKELERARKKAEKEKEKAAKKAEEEAKKKAEQEAKAAAGEGASEEPAKEEEKKAEEPEEEDDEEMKEEPEPEDNEPPPKVELADEEKKLWFKKSVIPDLTYYVMNTTFTKFSLPEKDEGFDEVKYVWLNEKK
;
A
#
# COMPACT_ATOMS: atom_id res chain seq x y z
N GLU A 1 -17.42 30.53 -14.09
CA GLU A 1 -17.50 29.33 -14.96
C GLU A 1 -17.67 29.77 -16.41
N ASN A 2 -17.01 29.12 -17.37
CA ASN A 2 -17.04 29.54 -18.79
C ASN A 2 -18.28 29.05 -19.56
N LEU A 3 -19.17 28.29 -18.90
CA LEU A 3 -20.31 27.62 -19.52
C LEU A 3 -21.57 28.50 -19.55
N LEU A 4 -21.61 29.56 -18.74
CA LEU A 4 -22.76 30.46 -18.61
C LEU A 4 -22.49 31.80 -19.30
N LYS A 5 -23.47 32.27 -20.09
CA LYS A 5 -23.41 33.56 -20.81
C LYS A 5 -23.07 34.73 -19.89
N GLU A 6 -23.80 34.87 -18.79
CA GLU A 6 -23.61 35.97 -17.83
C GLU A 6 -22.21 35.96 -17.23
N ALA A 7 -21.70 34.77 -16.86
CA ALA A 7 -20.36 34.63 -16.29
C ALA A 7 -19.26 34.96 -17.32
N ARG A 8 -19.45 34.59 -18.60
CA ARG A 8 -18.52 34.95 -19.66
C ARG A 8 -18.49 36.44 -19.92
N LYS A 9 -19.66 37.08 -20.00
CA LYS A 9 -19.79 38.52 -20.17
C LYS A 9 -19.12 39.30 -19.03
N GLU A 10 -19.32 38.84 -17.79
CA GLU A 10 -18.66 39.43 -16.62
C GLU A 10 -17.13 39.30 -16.73
N VAL A 11 -16.61 38.12 -17.07
CA VAL A 11 -15.17 37.90 -17.23
C VAL A 11 -14.61 38.73 -18.38
N ALA A 12 -15.27 38.77 -19.54
CA ALA A 12 -14.85 39.52 -20.71
C ALA A 12 -14.74 41.03 -20.41
N SER A 13 -15.66 41.57 -19.60
CA SER A 13 -15.62 42.98 -19.18
C SER A 13 -14.35 43.38 -18.41
N ARG A 14 -13.65 42.41 -17.81
CA ARG A 14 -12.39 42.66 -17.07
C ARG A 14 -11.17 42.81 -17.98
N PHE A 15 -11.27 42.42 -19.26
CA PHE A 15 -10.15 42.38 -20.20
C PHE A 15 -10.24 43.48 -21.27
N THR A 16 -10.55 44.72 -20.86
CA THR A 16 -10.59 45.87 -21.78
C THR A 16 -9.21 46.19 -22.35
N GLY A 17 -9.11 46.38 -23.67
CA GLY A 17 -7.86 46.73 -24.36
C GLY A 17 -7.13 45.56 -25.01
N PHE A 18 -7.67 44.35 -24.95
CA PHE A 18 -7.14 43.16 -25.62
C PHE A 18 -8.14 42.65 -26.66
N LYS A 19 -7.62 42.01 -27.73
CA LYS A 19 -8.46 41.25 -28.65
C LYS A 19 -8.91 39.96 -27.96
N MET A 20 -10.21 39.79 -27.79
CA MET A 20 -10.83 38.65 -27.10
C MET A 20 -11.30 37.62 -28.12
N ILE A 21 -10.69 36.42 -28.09
CA ILE A 21 -11.03 35.32 -29.00
C ILE A 21 -11.57 34.14 -28.20
N ALA A 22 -12.84 33.80 -28.40
CA ALA A 22 -13.45 32.62 -27.81
C ALA A 22 -13.13 31.38 -28.65
N HIS A 23 -12.40 30.41 -28.08
CA HIS A 23 -12.18 29.11 -28.73
C HIS A 23 -13.22 28.11 -28.25
N VAL A 24 -14.00 27.57 -29.18
CA VAL A 24 -15.08 26.62 -28.95
C VAL A 24 -14.66 25.24 -29.45
N MET A 25 -14.58 24.28 -28.54
CA MET A 25 -14.21 22.89 -28.82
C MET A 25 -15.48 22.04 -28.87
N VAL A 26 -16.17 22.05 -30.01
CA VAL A 26 -17.38 21.24 -30.26
C VAL A 26 -17.15 20.40 -31.51
N GLY A 27 -17.46 19.10 -31.44
CA GLY A 27 -17.30 18.16 -32.53
C GLY A 27 -16.18 17.15 -32.29
N GLU A 28 -15.71 16.53 -33.38
CA GLU A 28 -14.69 15.50 -33.34
C GLU A 28 -13.28 16.13 -33.20
N PRO A 29 -12.52 15.79 -32.14
CA PRO A 29 -11.18 16.35 -31.97
C PRO A 29 -10.22 15.86 -33.06
N ALA A 30 -9.19 16.65 -33.34
CA ALA A 30 -8.14 16.29 -34.30
C ALA A 30 -7.48 14.94 -33.94
N ALA A 31 -7.02 14.22 -34.97
CA ALA A 31 -6.44 12.89 -34.80
C ALA A 31 -5.24 12.87 -33.82
N ASP A 32 -4.42 13.91 -33.82
CA ASP A 32 -3.26 14.01 -32.91
C ASP A 32 -3.69 14.15 -31.45
N PHE A 33 -4.80 14.85 -31.19
CA PHE A 33 -5.36 14.94 -29.85
C PHE A 33 -5.83 13.57 -29.36
N LYS A 34 -6.52 12.79 -30.22
CA LYS A 34 -6.97 11.44 -29.90
C LYS A 34 -5.81 10.51 -29.57
N LYS A 35 -4.74 10.53 -30.38
CA LYS A 35 -3.53 9.74 -30.13
C LYS A 35 -2.90 10.09 -28.78
N LYS A 36 -2.70 11.38 -28.51
CA LYS A 36 -2.15 11.84 -27.23
C LYS A 36 -3.02 11.43 -26.03
N GLN A 37 -4.33 11.49 -26.16
CA GLN A 37 -5.24 11.02 -25.11
C GLN A 37 -5.14 9.52 -24.89
N GLN A 38 -5.08 8.72 -25.96
CA GLN A 38 -4.89 7.27 -25.88
C GLN A 38 -3.56 6.91 -25.21
N GLU A 39 -2.46 7.60 -25.54
CA GLU A 39 -1.16 7.42 -24.88
C GLU A 39 -1.22 7.74 -23.38
N LEU A 40 -1.90 8.82 -22.99
CA LEU A 40 -2.09 9.18 -21.58
C LEU A 40 -2.94 8.15 -20.83
N VAL A 41 -3.97 7.60 -21.47
CA VAL A 41 -4.80 6.53 -20.88
C VAL A 41 -3.98 5.26 -20.71
N LEU A 42 -3.21 4.86 -21.72
CA LEU A 42 -2.32 3.70 -21.66
C LEU A 42 -1.30 3.86 -20.53
N LYS A 43 -0.65 5.03 -20.44
CA LYS A 43 0.30 5.32 -19.37
C LYS A 43 -0.34 5.25 -17.99
N ALA A 44 -1.50 5.88 -17.80
CA ALA A 44 -2.20 5.84 -16.52
C ALA A 44 -2.62 4.41 -16.12
N LYS A 45 -2.96 3.56 -17.10
CA LYS A 45 -3.26 2.14 -16.87
C LYS A 45 -2.03 1.35 -16.49
N GLN A 46 -0.92 1.57 -17.18
CA GLN A 46 0.34 0.92 -16.84
C GLN A 46 0.76 1.31 -15.42
N GLU A 47 0.69 2.60 -15.06
CA GLU A 47 0.99 3.07 -13.71
C GLU A 47 0.06 2.44 -12.66
N ALA A 48 -1.25 2.34 -12.94
CA ALA A 48 -2.19 1.68 -12.04
C ALA A 48 -1.89 0.18 -11.85
N ALA A 49 -1.52 -0.51 -12.93
CA ALA A 49 -1.12 -1.92 -12.89
C ALA A 49 0.19 -2.10 -12.12
N ASP A 50 1.19 -1.26 -12.37
CA ASP A 50 2.48 -1.27 -11.67
C ASP A 50 2.31 -1.00 -10.17
N ILE A 51 1.45 -0.04 -9.80
CA ILE A 51 1.13 0.26 -8.40
C ILE A 51 0.42 -0.93 -7.75
N ALA A 52 -0.59 -1.50 -8.40
CA ALA A 52 -1.31 -2.67 -7.88
C ALA A 52 -0.38 -3.87 -7.69
N PHE A 53 0.54 -4.08 -8.63
CA PHE A 53 1.55 -5.13 -8.55
C PHE A 53 2.52 -4.90 -7.38
N LYS A 54 3.04 -3.67 -7.23
CA LYS A 54 3.91 -3.30 -6.10
C LYS A 54 3.21 -3.47 -4.75
N LEU A 55 1.93 -3.09 -4.66
CA LEU A 55 1.13 -3.28 -3.44
C LEU A 55 0.95 -4.76 -3.10
N LYS A 56 0.66 -5.61 -4.10
CA LYS A 56 0.57 -7.07 -3.90
C LYS A 56 1.90 -7.66 -3.42
N LYS A 57 3.02 -7.31 -4.08
CA LYS A 57 4.36 -7.75 -3.67
C LYS A 57 4.71 -7.28 -2.24
N ALA A 58 4.38 -6.05 -1.89
CA ALA A 58 4.58 -5.52 -0.55
C ALA A 58 3.71 -6.25 0.50
N GLU A 59 2.46 -6.55 0.18
CA GLU A 59 1.55 -7.29 1.06
C GLU A 59 2.04 -8.73 1.28
N GLU A 60 2.50 -9.40 0.23
CA GLU A 60 3.07 -10.75 0.31
C GLU A 60 4.35 -10.78 1.16
N LYS A 61 5.29 -9.85 0.92
CA LYS A 61 6.49 -9.70 1.76
C LYS A 61 6.13 -9.44 3.21
N ARG A 62 5.13 -8.59 3.47
CA ARG A 62 4.64 -8.31 4.83
C ARG A 62 4.03 -9.57 5.47
N LYS A 63 3.23 -10.35 4.75
CA LYS A 63 2.66 -11.62 5.26
C LYS A 63 3.76 -12.61 5.62
N LYS A 64 4.75 -12.80 4.74
CA LYS A 64 5.91 -13.66 4.98
C LYS A 64 6.72 -13.22 6.22
N LEU A 65 6.97 -11.92 6.38
CA LEU A 65 7.67 -11.39 7.57
C LEU A 65 6.87 -11.58 8.86
N VAL A 66 5.54 -11.37 8.82
CA VAL A 66 4.68 -11.61 9.98
C VAL A 66 4.68 -13.09 10.34
N GLU A 67 4.56 -13.98 9.36
CA GLU A 67 4.59 -15.43 9.59
C GLU A 67 5.92 -15.88 10.21
N LYS A 68 7.06 -15.44 9.65
CA LYS A 68 8.40 -15.71 10.21
C LYS A 68 8.49 -15.22 11.66
N ARG A 69 8.09 -13.97 11.93
CA ARG A 69 8.10 -13.40 13.28
C ARG A 69 7.16 -14.14 14.24
N THR A 70 6.00 -14.61 13.79
CA THR A 70 5.09 -15.40 14.63
C THR A 70 5.69 -16.76 14.98
N LYS A 71 6.35 -17.44 14.04
CA LYS A 71 7.05 -18.71 14.28
C LYS A 71 8.22 -18.53 15.26
N GLU A 72 9.01 -17.48 15.08
CA GLU A 72 10.12 -17.12 15.99
C GLU A 72 9.62 -16.82 17.41
N LEU A 73 8.53 -16.04 17.55
CA LEU A 73 7.94 -15.75 18.85
C LEU A 73 7.34 -16.99 19.53
N GLU A 74 6.73 -17.90 18.77
CA GLU A 74 6.21 -19.16 19.30
C GLU A 74 7.36 -20.08 19.76
N ARG A 75 8.41 -20.22 18.96
CA ARG A 75 9.63 -20.96 19.33
C ARG A 75 10.28 -20.35 20.59
N ALA A 76 10.43 -19.03 20.64
CA ALA A 76 10.98 -18.33 21.81
C ALA A 76 10.09 -18.50 23.06
N ARG A 77 8.76 -18.48 22.92
CA ARG A 77 7.83 -18.75 24.04
C ARG A 77 7.95 -20.18 24.53
N LYS A 78 8.02 -21.17 23.64
CA LYS A 78 8.21 -22.58 24.00
C LYS A 78 9.56 -22.80 24.70
N LYS A 79 10.65 -22.19 24.22
CA LYS A 79 11.97 -22.24 24.87
C LYS A 79 11.93 -21.60 26.26
N ALA A 80 11.34 -20.39 26.39
CA ALA A 80 11.20 -19.71 27.68
C ALA A 80 10.29 -20.44 28.68
N GLU A 81 9.25 -21.14 28.20
CA GLU A 81 8.37 -21.97 29.04
C GLU A 81 9.10 -23.22 29.55
N LYS A 82 9.81 -23.93 28.67
CA LYS A 82 10.67 -25.08 29.03
C LYS A 82 11.74 -24.66 30.06
N GLU A 83 12.37 -23.50 29.89
CA GLU A 83 13.36 -23.00 30.87
C GLU A 83 12.73 -22.63 32.21
N LYS A 84 11.56 -21.99 32.20
CA LYS A 84 10.81 -21.68 33.43
C LYS A 84 10.38 -22.95 34.17
N GLU A 85 9.92 -23.98 33.45
CA GLU A 85 9.56 -25.27 34.04
C GLU A 85 10.78 -25.98 34.64
N LYS A 86 11.91 -26.01 33.93
CA LYS A 86 13.17 -26.56 34.44
C LYS A 86 13.65 -25.80 35.68
N ALA A 87 13.57 -24.46 35.68
CA ALA A 87 13.95 -23.63 36.82
C ALA A 87 13.00 -23.85 38.03
N ALA A 88 11.70 -23.97 37.80
CA ALA A 88 10.72 -24.26 38.84
C ALA A 88 10.95 -25.63 39.49
N LYS A 89 11.21 -26.68 38.68
CA LYS A 89 11.54 -28.03 39.20
C LYS A 89 12.82 -28.03 40.03
N LYS A 90 13.87 -27.34 39.57
CA LYS A 90 15.12 -27.19 40.34
C LYS A 90 14.91 -26.45 41.66
N ALA A 91 14.13 -25.37 41.66
CA ALA A 91 13.81 -24.62 42.88
C ALA A 91 12.97 -25.44 43.87
N GLU A 92 12.01 -26.25 43.38
CA GLU A 92 11.21 -27.14 44.21
C GLU A 92 12.06 -28.25 44.84
N GLU A 93 12.97 -28.87 44.07
CA GLU A 93 13.86 -29.90 44.58
C GLU A 93 14.86 -29.36 45.63
N GLU A 94 15.41 -28.16 45.40
CA GLU A 94 16.31 -27.50 46.35
C GLU A 94 15.57 -27.09 47.63
N ALA A 95 14.32 -26.60 47.52
CA ALA A 95 13.47 -26.30 48.67
C ALA A 95 13.14 -27.56 49.48
N LYS A 96 12.87 -28.69 48.81
CA LYS A 96 12.59 -29.98 49.46
C LYS A 96 13.82 -30.53 50.19
N LYS A 97 15.02 -30.41 49.59
CA LYS A 97 16.30 -30.78 50.22
C LYS A 97 16.61 -29.92 51.45
N LYS A 98 16.39 -28.60 51.38
CA LYS A 98 16.57 -27.69 52.53
C LYS A 98 15.58 -27.99 53.66
N ALA A 99 14.31 -28.25 53.33
CA ALA A 99 13.31 -28.63 54.33
C ALA A 99 13.62 -29.98 55.01
N GLU A 100 14.16 -30.96 54.27
CA GLU A 100 14.58 -32.25 54.84
C GLU A 100 15.82 -32.11 55.74
N GLN A 101 16.77 -31.25 55.37
CA GLN A 101 17.94 -30.92 56.20
C GLN A 101 17.55 -30.18 57.48
N GLU A 102 16.62 -29.22 57.43
CA GLU A 102 16.10 -28.55 58.63
C GLU A 102 15.30 -29.51 59.52
N ALA A 103 14.52 -30.42 58.95
CA ALA A 103 13.81 -31.44 59.71
C ALA A 103 14.76 -32.43 60.39
N LYS A 104 15.88 -32.81 59.75
CA LYS A 104 16.93 -33.64 60.37
C LYS A 104 17.73 -32.87 61.42
N ALA A 105 17.99 -31.58 61.24
CA ALA A 105 18.65 -30.74 62.24
C ALA A 105 17.77 -30.50 63.49
N ALA A 106 16.44 -30.41 63.32
CA ALA A 106 15.49 -30.29 64.44
C ALA A 106 15.23 -31.61 65.19
N ALA A 107 15.55 -32.77 64.60
CA ALA A 107 15.35 -34.10 65.21
C ALA A 107 16.49 -34.57 66.13
N GLY A 108 17.58 -33.81 66.27
CA GLY A 108 18.57 -34.01 67.33
C GLY A 108 19.32 -35.35 67.28
N GLU A 109 20.06 -35.61 66.21
CA GLU A 109 21.11 -36.64 66.21
C GLU A 109 22.35 -36.07 65.51
N GLY A 110 23.34 -35.66 66.30
CA GLY A 110 24.63 -35.18 65.81
C GLY A 110 25.66 -36.31 65.87
N ALA A 111 26.30 -36.62 64.73
CA ALA A 111 27.68 -37.09 64.66
C ALA A 111 28.18 -37.24 63.21
N SER A 112 29.25 -36.49 62.94
CA SER A 112 30.44 -36.83 62.15
C SER A 112 30.42 -36.87 60.61
N GLU A 113 31.46 -36.19 60.11
CA GLU A 113 32.29 -36.46 58.93
C GLU A 113 31.82 -36.04 57.53
N GLU A 114 32.49 -34.98 57.05
CA GLU A 114 33.04 -34.90 55.69
C GLU A 114 33.51 -36.27 55.19
N PRO A 115 33.29 -36.58 53.90
CA PRO A 115 34.41 -36.37 53.00
C PRO A 115 34.03 -35.72 51.67
N ALA A 116 34.99 -34.94 51.17
CA ALA A 116 35.11 -34.59 49.77
C ALA A 116 35.03 -35.85 48.87
N LYS A 117 34.24 -35.77 47.80
CA LYS A 117 34.49 -36.52 46.56
C LYS A 117 33.85 -35.82 45.36
N GLU A 118 34.72 -35.11 44.65
CA GLU A 118 34.84 -35.05 43.19
C GLU A 118 34.15 -36.22 42.47
N GLU A 119 33.19 -35.93 41.59
CA GLU A 119 33.00 -36.68 40.34
C GLU A 119 32.16 -35.88 39.34
N GLU A 120 32.82 -35.53 38.25
CA GLU A 120 32.26 -35.34 36.92
C GLU A 120 30.95 -36.13 36.69
N LYS A 121 29.88 -35.42 36.39
CA LYS A 121 28.90 -35.87 35.40
C LYS A 121 28.74 -34.80 34.33
N LYS A 122 29.68 -34.88 33.39
CA LYS A 122 29.41 -34.71 31.97
C LYS A 122 28.25 -35.64 31.60
N ALA A 123 27.09 -35.10 31.34
CA ALA A 123 25.99 -35.80 30.69
C ALA A 123 25.10 -34.76 30.00
N GLU A 124 25.28 -34.72 28.69
CA GLU A 124 24.29 -34.29 27.69
C GLU A 124 23.89 -32.82 27.73
N GLU A 125 24.59 -32.04 26.90
CA GLU A 125 23.90 -31.38 25.79
C GLU A 125 22.88 -32.35 25.17
N PRO A 126 21.60 -31.95 25.12
CA PRO A 126 20.89 -32.15 23.87
C PRO A 126 20.26 -30.85 23.41
N GLU A 127 20.13 -30.75 22.09
CA GLU A 127 19.48 -29.69 21.32
C GLU A 127 20.34 -28.47 20.98
N GLU A 128 21.51 -28.70 20.39
CA GLU A 128 22.05 -27.85 19.30
C GLU A 128 21.61 -28.35 17.90
N GLU A 129 20.61 -29.24 17.82
CA GLU A 129 19.93 -29.64 16.57
C GLU A 129 18.58 -28.89 16.42
N ASP A 130 18.60 -27.56 16.29
CA ASP A 130 17.46 -26.82 15.70
C ASP A 130 17.91 -25.47 15.12
N ASP A 131 19.16 -25.36 14.67
CA ASP A 131 19.69 -24.14 14.04
C ASP A 131 20.12 -24.35 12.57
N GLU A 132 20.18 -25.60 12.09
CA GLU A 132 20.48 -25.88 10.66
C GLU A 132 19.25 -25.89 9.74
N GLU A 133 18.03 -25.81 10.29
CA GLU A 133 16.81 -25.74 9.48
C GLU A 133 16.29 -24.31 9.27
N MET A 134 17.10 -23.29 9.58
CA MET A 134 16.97 -21.99 8.90
C MET A 134 17.61 -22.11 7.52
N LYS A 135 17.01 -23.00 6.73
CA LYS A 135 17.09 -23.00 5.28
C LYS A 135 16.99 -21.53 4.87
N GLU A 136 18.10 -21.02 4.39
CA GLU A 136 18.21 -19.83 3.57
C GLU A 136 17.32 -20.11 2.36
N GLU A 137 16.02 -20.00 2.57
CA GLU A 137 15.01 -20.10 1.54
C GLU A 137 15.28 -18.87 0.69
N PRO A 138 15.82 -19.06 -0.54
CA PRO A 138 16.27 -17.95 -1.34
C PRO A 138 15.11 -16.96 -1.41
N GLU A 139 15.37 -15.69 -1.10
CA GLU A 139 14.43 -14.65 -1.48
C GLU A 139 14.03 -14.95 -2.92
N PRO A 140 12.74 -15.16 -3.23
CA PRO A 140 12.37 -15.16 -4.63
C PRO A 140 12.78 -13.78 -5.13
N GLU A 141 13.85 -13.74 -5.93
CA GLU A 141 14.11 -12.66 -6.87
C GLU A 141 12.92 -12.63 -7.79
N ASP A 142 11.85 -12.04 -7.29
CA ASP A 142 10.60 -11.89 -7.98
C ASP A 142 10.79 -10.69 -8.92
N ASN A 143 11.65 -10.92 -9.91
CA ASN A 143 11.93 -10.06 -11.05
C ASN A 143 10.85 -10.25 -12.13
N GLU A 144 9.65 -10.71 -11.76
CA GLU A 144 8.52 -10.69 -12.68
C GLU A 144 8.24 -9.24 -13.08
N PRO A 145 8.39 -8.92 -14.39
CA PRO A 145 8.12 -7.59 -14.88
C PRO A 145 6.63 -7.29 -14.69
N PRO A 146 6.27 -6.03 -14.44
CA PRO A 146 4.88 -5.67 -14.29
C PRO A 146 4.08 -6.02 -15.55
N PRO A 147 2.79 -6.37 -15.41
CA PRO A 147 1.95 -6.74 -16.54
C PRO A 147 1.84 -5.54 -17.50
N LYS A 148 2.21 -5.75 -18.77
CA LYS A 148 2.06 -4.75 -19.81
C LYS A 148 0.59 -4.66 -20.21
N VAL A 149 -0.04 -3.51 -19.98
CA VAL A 149 -1.46 -3.31 -20.30
C VAL A 149 -1.62 -2.77 -21.72
N GLU A 150 -2.41 -3.44 -22.53
CA GLU A 150 -2.83 -2.94 -23.85
C GLU A 150 -4.18 -2.20 -23.74
N LEU A 151 -4.37 -1.19 -24.59
CA LEU A 151 -5.65 -0.47 -24.68
C LEU A 151 -6.71 -1.40 -25.29
N ALA A 152 -7.80 -1.63 -24.56
CA ALA A 152 -8.96 -2.32 -25.09
C ALA A 152 -9.64 -1.46 -26.18
N ASP A 153 -10.33 -2.11 -27.13
CA ASP A 153 -10.94 -1.42 -28.27
C ASP A 153 -12.02 -0.41 -27.86
N GLU A 154 -12.67 -0.61 -26.72
CA GLU A 154 -13.61 0.33 -26.13
C GLU A 154 -12.95 1.65 -25.70
N GLU A 155 -11.68 1.61 -25.29
CA GLU A 155 -10.96 2.78 -24.79
C GLU A 155 -10.34 3.60 -25.91
N LYS A 156 -10.07 2.99 -27.06
CA LYS A 156 -9.66 3.70 -28.27
C LYS A 156 -10.77 4.62 -28.78
N LYS A 157 -12.04 4.31 -28.48
CA LYS A 157 -13.20 5.12 -28.85
C LYS A 157 -13.41 6.32 -27.92
N LEU A 158 -12.83 6.32 -26.73
CA LEU A 158 -12.90 7.46 -25.80
C LEU A 158 -11.97 8.58 -26.28
N TRP A 159 -12.53 9.78 -26.44
CA TRP A 159 -11.75 10.96 -26.81
C TRP A 159 -11.08 11.64 -25.60
N PHE A 160 -11.53 11.31 -24.40
CA PHE A 160 -11.05 11.90 -23.15
C PHE A 160 -10.83 10.83 -22.11
N LYS A 161 -9.77 10.97 -21.33
CA LYS A 161 -9.57 10.18 -20.10
C LYS A 161 -10.69 10.51 -19.11
N LYS A 162 -11.26 9.47 -18.48
CA LYS A 162 -12.22 9.65 -17.40
C LYS A 162 -11.49 10.24 -16.17
N SER A 163 -11.87 11.45 -15.77
CA SER A 163 -11.35 12.05 -14.53
C SER A 163 -12.00 11.38 -13.31
N VAL A 164 -11.22 11.19 -12.26
CA VAL A 164 -11.71 10.72 -10.95
C VAL A 164 -12.48 11.83 -10.24
N ILE A 165 -12.05 13.07 -10.44
CA ILE A 165 -12.65 14.25 -9.82
C ILE A 165 -13.39 15.02 -10.91
N PRO A 166 -14.72 15.19 -10.81
CA PRO A 166 -15.47 15.97 -11.77
C PRO A 166 -15.17 17.47 -11.59
N ASP A 167 -15.14 18.22 -12.69
CA ASP A 167 -14.85 19.67 -12.66
C ASP A 167 -15.96 20.49 -12.00
N LEU A 168 -17.19 19.97 -12.00
CA LEU A 168 -18.35 20.57 -11.35
C LEU A 168 -18.98 19.57 -10.40
N THR A 169 -19.52 20.07 -9.28
CA THR A 169 -20.37 19.25 -8.42
C THR A 169 -21.66 18.88 -9.16
N TYR A 170 -22.24 17.73 -8.81
CA TYR A 170 -23.52 17.30 -9.39
C TYR A 170 -24.64 18.32 -9.18
N TYR A 171 -24.67 19.01 -8.03
CA TYR A 171 -25.65 20.06 -7.76
C TYR A 171 -25.52 21.24 -8.73
N VAL A 172 -24.30 21.73 -8.95
CA VAL A 172 -24.05 22.83 -9.90
C VAL A 172 -24.42 22.38 -11.31
N MET A 173 -23.91 21.22 -11.76
CA MET A 173 -24.25 20.67 -13.07
C MET A 173 -25.76 20.60 -13.30
N ASN A 174 -26.53 20.03 -12.36
CA ASN A 174 -27.98 19.86 -12.51
C ASN A 174 -28.75 21.20 -12.52
N THR A 175 -28.26 22.22 -11.81
CA THR A 175 -28.93 23.52 -11.72
C THR A 175 -28.56 24.49 -12.85
N THR A 176 -27.38 24.31 -13.45
CA THR A 176 -26.84 25.21 -14.48
C THR A 176 -26.82 24.61 -15.88
N PHE A 177 -26.97 23.29 -16.04
CA PHE A 177 -26.87 22.61 -17.35
C PHE A 177 -27.82 23.17 -18.40
N THR A 178 -29.06 23.49 -18.03
CA THR A 178 -30.06 24.09 -18.95
C THR A 178 -29.71 25.51 -19.40
N LYS A 179 -28.77 26.16 -18.70
CA LYS A 179 -28.29 27.52 -18.98
C LYS A 179 -26.97 27.51 -19.74
N PHE A 180 -26.42 26.33 -20.08
CA PHE A 180 -25.20 26.24 -20.86
C PHE A 180 -25.43 26.79 -22.25
N SER A 181 -24.57 27.70 -22.68
CA SER A 181 -24.63 28.31 -24.00
C SER A 181 -23.23 28.42 -24.60
N LEU A 182 -23.17 28.45 -25.93
CA LEU A 182 -21.93 28.74 -26.65
C LEU A 182 -21.66 30.25 -26.65
N PRO A 183 -20.39 30.68 -26.73
CA PRO A 183 -20.03 32.09 -26.84
C PRO A 183 -20.65 32.78 -28.06
N GLU A 184 -21.30 33.92 -27.84
CA GLU A 184 -21.85 34.81 -28.85
C GLU A 184 -21.04 36.12 -28.91
N LYS A 185 -21.06 36.79 -30.06
CA LYS A 185 -20.31 38.06 -30.26
C LYS A 185 -20.80 39.17 -29.31
N ASP A 186 -22.07 39.15 -28.91
CA ASP A 186 -22.67 40.12 -27.99
C ASP A 186 -22.14 40.03 -26.54
N GLU A 187 -21.31 39.04 -26.23
CA GLU A 187 -20.68 38.88 -24.92
C GLU A 187 -19.35 39.65 -24.79
N GLY A 188 -18.89 40.32 -25.85
CA GLY A 188 -17.64 41.08 -25.87
C GLY A 188 -16.44 40.31 -26.43
N PHE A 189 -16.68 39.29 -27.25
CA PHE A 189 -15.64 38.59 -28.02
C PHE A 189 -15.53 39.16 -29.43
N ASP A 190 -14.33 39.54 -29.85
CA ASP A 190 -14.05 40.02 -31.21
C ASP A 190 -14.15 38.88 -32.24
N GLU A 191 -13.85 37.64 -31.83
CA GLU A 191 -13.81 36.47 -32.71
C GLU A 191 -14.20 35.20 -31.96
N VAL A 192 -15.04 34.34 -32.58
CA VAL A 192 -15.41 33.03 -32.03
C VAL A 192 -14.91 31.95 -32.99
N LYS A 193 -13.92 31.16 -32.57
CA LYS A 193 -13.27 30.12 -33.37
C LYS A 193 -13.74 28.74 -32.95
N TYR A 194 -14.28 27.95 -33.87
CA TYR A 194 -14.61 26.55 -33.63
C TYR A 194 -13.43 25.66 -34.00
N VAL A 195 -12.76 25.09 -32.99
CA VAL A 195 -11.45 24.43 -33.18
C VAL A 195 -11.59 23.00 -33.71
N TRP A 196 -12.66 22.30 -33.33
CA TRP A 196 -12.91 20.90 -33.73
C TRP A 196 -14.02 20.74 -34.76
N LEU A 197 -14.87 21.75 -34.90
CA LEU A 197 -15.82 21.81 -35.97
C LEU A 197 -15.07 22.36 -37.19
N ASN A 198 -14.48 21.47 -37.98
CA ASN A 198 -13.97 21.85 -39.29
C ASN A 198 -15.12 22.51 -40.05
N GLU A 199 -14.95 23.78 -40.45
CA GLU A 199 -15.87 24.50 -41.34
C GLU A 199 -15.88 23.81 -42.71
N LYS A 200 -16.48 22.63 -42.81
CA LYS A 200 -17.01 22.09 -44.05
C LYS A 200 -18.47 22.51 -44.12
N LYS A 201 -18.67 23.74 -44.58
CA LYS A 201 -19.82 24.07 -45.42
C LYS A 201 -19.30 24.39 -46.81
#